data_AF-A0A645FWI9-F1
#
_entry.id   AF-A0A645FWI9-F1
#
_cell.length_a   1.000
_cell.length_b   1.000
_cell.length_c   1.000
_cell.angle_alpha   90.00
_cell.angle_beta   90.00
_cell.angle_gamma   90.00
#
_symmetry.space_group_name_H-M   'P 1'
#
loop_
_entity.id
_entity.type
_entity.pdbx_description
1 polymer ?
#
loop_
_entity_poly.entity_id
_entity_poly.type
_entity_poly.pdbx_seq_one_letter_code
_entity_poly.pdbx_strand_id
1 'polypeptide(L)' 'MKGEKAVSMYIRGITKEDRLREREEVLQTTTEDIKSFDQLLKDVMNKNFFAVLGNDAKIKENKDIFNNIQSVFK' A
#
# COMPACT_ATOMS: atom_id res chain seq x y z
N MET A 1 -4.64 22.11 -2.70
CA MET A 1 -4.00 23.38 -3.10
C MET A 1 -2.56 23.18 -3.58
N LYS A 2 -1.97 24.11 -4.35
CA LYS A 2 -0.54 23.99 -4.81
C LYS A 2 0.46 24.15 -3.66
N GLY A 3 0.14 25.02 -2.69
CA GLY A 3 0.97 25.25 -1.50
C GLY A 3 1.11 24.02 -0.60
N GLU A 4 0.00 23.35 -0.28
CA GLU A 4 0.01 22.11 0.53
C GLU A 4 0.90 21.03 -0.08
N LYS A 5 0.81 20.86 -1.41
CA LYS A 5 1.63 19.89 -2.13
C LYS A 5 3.12 20.24 -2.05
N ALA A 6 3.47 21.52 -2.20
CA ALA A 6 4.84 21.99 -2.06
C ALA A 6 5.39 21.79 -0.64
N VAL A 7 4.59 22.11 0.38
CA VAL A 7 4.95 21.91 1.79
C VAL A 7 5.12 20.41 2.10
N SER A 8 4.21 19.55 1.64
CA SER A 8 4.31 18.10 1.81
C SER A 8 5.59 17.53 1.18
N MET A 9 5.92 17.97 -0.04
CA MET A 9 7.16 17.56 -0.71
C MET A 9 8.39 18.00 0.06
N TYR A 10 8.42 19.25 0.52
CA TYR A 10 9.53 19.78 1.31
C TYR A 10 9.73 19.00 2.62
N ILE A 11 8.66 18.76 3.39
CA ILE A 11 8.72 18.00 4.65
C ILE A 11 9.21 16.56 4.42
N ARG A 12 8.81 15.94 3.31
CA ARG A 12 9.21 14.56 2.95
C ARG A 12 10.57 14.49 2.25
N GLY A 13 11.23 15.63 2.02
CA GLY A 13 12.51 15.69 1.31
C GLY A 13 12.43 15.32 -0.19
N ILE A 14 11.26 15.43 -0.82
CA ILE A 14 11.07 15.09 -2.24
C ILE A 14 11.60 16.24 -3.09
N THR A 15 12.68 15.98 -3.81
CA THR A 15 13.32 16.98 -4.68
C THR A 15 12.60 17.12 -6.03
N LYS A 16 13.00 18.12 -6.82
CA LYS A 16 12.50 18.25 -8.19
C LYS A 16 13.03 17.12 -9.06
N GLU A 17 14.27 16.72 -8.82
CA GLU A 17 15.01 15.67 -9.51
C GLU A 17 14.33 14.31 -9.28
N ASP A 18 13.92 14.00 -8.04
CA ASP A 18 13.15 12.79 -7.73
C ASP A 18 11.87 12.69 -8.56
N ARG A 19 11.15 13.82 -8.69
CA ARG A 19 9.89 13.86 -9.43
C ARG A 19 10.08 13.75 -10.94
N LEU A 20 11.19 14.25 -11.47
CA LEU A 20 11.52 14.10 -12.88
C LEU A 20 11.89 12.66 -13.18
N ARG A 21 12.73 12.06 -12.34
CA ARG A 21 13.09 10.63 -12.41
C ARG A 21 11.86 9.73 -12.32
N GLU A 22 11.01 9.89 -11.30
CA GLU A 22 9.77 9.12 -11.14
C GLU A 22 8.89 9.24 -12.39
N ARG A 23 8.79 10.44 -12.98
CA ARG A 23 8.01 10.66 -14.20
C ARG A 23 8.59 9.89 -15.39
N GLU A 24 9.90 9.91 -15.58
CA GLU A 24 10.57 9.18 -16.66
C GLU A 24 10.40 7.66 -16.48
N GLU A 25 10.63 7.14 -15.27
CA GLU A 25 10.45 5.73 -14.93
C GLU A 25 9.01 5.25 -15.19
N VAL A 26 8.01 6.04 -14.79
CA VAL A 26 6.59 5.72 -15.03
C VAL A 26 6.26 5.72 -16.53
N LEU A 27 6.77 6.66 -17.31
CA LEU A 27 6.51 6.74 -18.75
C LEU A 27 7.24 5.64 -19.55
N GLN A 28 8.35 5.11 -19.02
CA GLN A 28 9.15 4.07 -19.65
C GLN A 28 8.81 2.65 -19.18
N THR A 29 7.89 2.50 -18.22
CA THR A 29 7.52 1.20 -17.64
C THR A 29 7.08 0.18 -18.70
N THR A 30 7.64 -1.03 -18.60
CA THR A 30 7.36 -2.17 -19.48
C THR A 30 6.58 -3.28 -18.78
N THR A 31 6.16 -4.30 -19.55
CA THR A 31 5.51 -5.49 -18.99
C THR A 31 6.45 -6.32 -18.13
N GLU A 32 7.73 -6.32 -18.47
CA GLU A 32 8.81 -7.02 -17.77
C GLU A 32 9.04 -6.39 -16.41
N ASP A 33 9.05 -5.06 -16.32
CA ASP A 33 9.15 -4.33 -15.06
C ASP A 33 8.01 -4.70 -14.11
N ILE A 34 6.77 -4.74 -14.61
CA ILE A 34 5.61 -5.15 -13.80
C ILE A 34 5.76 -6.58 -13.28
N LYS A 35 6.16 -7.52 -14.16
CA LYS A 35 6.34 -8.92 -13.78
C LYS A 35 7.50 -9.12 -12.81
N SER A 36 8.52 -8.25 -12.82
CA SER A 36 9.66 -8.34 -11.92
C SER A 36 9.29 -8.19 -10.43
N PHE A 37 8.13 -7.63 -10.12
CA PHE A 37 7.61 -7.52 -8.76
C PHE A 37 7.01 -8.83 -8.22
N ASP A 38 7.01 -9.93 -8.98
CA ASP A 38 6.38 -11.19 -8.56
C ASP A 38 6.94 -11.73 -7.24
N GLN A 39 8.25 -11.66 -7.03
CA GLN A 39 8.90 -12.15 -5.82
C GLN A 39 8.55 -11.25 -4.63
N LEU A 40 8.56 -9.93 -4.81
CA LEU A 40 8.14 -8.98 -3.78
C LEU A 40 6.69 -9.28 -3.34
N LEU A 41 5.79 -9.49 -4.30
CA LEU A 41 4.39 -9.82 -3.99
C LEU A 41 4.27 -11.16 -3.27
N LYS A 42 4.98 -12.20 -3.73
CA LYS A 42 5.03 -13.51 -3.03
C LYS A 42 5.51 -13.36 -1.58
N ASP A 43 6.59 -12.62 -1.36
CA ASP A 43 7.18 -12.41 -0.03
C ASP A 43 6.22 -11.67 0.92
N VAL A 44 5.47 -10.68 0.41
CA VAL A 44 4.46 -9.96 1.20
C VAL A 44 3.26 -10.85 1.50
N MET A 45 2.73 -11.56 0.50
CA MET A 45 1.56 -12.43 0.67
C MET A 45 1.84 -13.59 1.63
N ASN A 46 3.05 -14.15 1.61
CA ASN A 46 3.46 -15.24 2.51
C ASN A 46 3.45 -14.85 4.00
N LYS A 47 3.47 -13.54 4.33
CA LYS A 47 3.37 -13.08 5.72
C LYS A 47 1.97 -13.26 6.32
N ASN A 48 0.94 -13.48 5.48
CA ASN A 48 -0.44 -13.73 5.91
C ASN A 48 -0.98 -12.69 6.92
N PHE A 49 -0.66 -11.41 6.71
CA PHE A 49 -1.18 -10.33 7.55
C PHE A 49 -2.56 -9.88 7.07
N PHE A 50 -3.59 -10.28 7.82
CA PHE A 50 -4.98 -9.91 7.55
C PHE A 50 -5.46 -8.84 8.54
N ALA A 51 -5.93 -7.71 8.00
CA ALA A 51 -6.62 -6.66 8.75
C ALA A 51 -7.89 -6.27 7.99
N VAL A 52 -9.05 -6.64 8.55
CA VAL A 52 -10.36 -6.49 7.87
C VAL A 52 -11.32 -5.71 8.76
N LEU A 53 -11.97 -4.71 8.18
CA LEU A 53 -13.10 -4.00 8.78
C LEU A 53 -14.38 -4.41 8.04
N GLY A 54 -15.38 -4.90 8.76
CA GLY A 54 -16.59 -5.43 8.12
C GLY A 54 -17.67 -5.85 9.10
N ASN A 55 -18.65 -6.59 8.58
CA ASN A 55 -19.77 -7.08 9.36
C ASN A 55 -19.31 -8.09 10.43
N ASP A 56 -19.71 -7.84 11.68
CA ASP A 56 -19.32 -8.63 12.85
C ASP A 56 -19.67 -10.12 12.73
N ALA A 57 -20.87 -10.45 12.24
CA ALA A 57 -21.29 -11.85 12.07
C ALA A 57 -20.39 -12.58 11.05
N LYS A 58 -20.10 -11.95 9.90
CA LYS A 58 -19.24 -12.52 8.86
C LYS A 58 -17.78 -12.68 9.31
N ILE A 59 -17.27 -11.74 10.09
CA ILE A 59 -15.91 -11.82 10.66
C ILE A 59 -15.85 -12.98 11.67
N LYS A 60 -16.86 -13.11 12.54
CA LYS A 60 -16.94 -14.19 13.53
C LYS A 60 -17.11 -15.58 12.90
N GLU A 61 -17.87 -15.69 11.81
CA GLU A 61 -17.96 -16.92 11.00
C GLU A 61 -16.59 -17.37 10.48
N ASN A 62 -15.67 -16.44 10.21
CA ASN A 62 -14.33 -16.69 9.66
C ASN A 62 -13.21 -16.39 10.67
N LYS A 63 -13.49 -16.54 11.97
CA LYS A 63 -12.59 -16.11 13.04
C LYS A 63 -11.19 -16.72 12.98
N ASP A 64 -11.06 -17.93 12.42
CA ASP A 64 -9.80 -18.67 12.40
C ASP A 64 -8.74 -18.05 11.46
N ILE A 65 -9.16 -17.13 10.58
CA ILE A 65 -8.25 -16.35 9.72
C ILE A 65 -7.54 -15.24 10.53
N PHE A 66 -8.14 -14.80 11.64
CA PHE A 66 -7.72 -13.59 12.35
C PHE A 66 -7.09 -13.91 13.70
N ASN A 67 -5.94 -13.30 13.96
CA ASN A 67 -5.28 -13.40 15.27
C ASN A 67 -6.05 -12.65 16.38
N ASN A 68 -6.80 -11.60 16.02
CA ASN A 68 -7.56 -10.78 16.94
C ASN A 68 -8.79 -10.18 16.24
N ILE A 69 -9.92 -10.12 16.94
CA ILE A 69 -11.16 -9.48 16.48
C ILE A 69 -11.56 -8.44 17.53
N GLN A 70 -11.78 -7.20 17.09
CA GLN A 70 -12.13 -6.09 17.96
C GLN A 70 -13.36 -5.35 17.42
N SER A 71 -14.29 -5.00 18.31
CA SER A 71 -15.42 -4.14 17.94
C SER A 71 -14.94 -2.70 17.86
N VAL A 72 -15.10 -2.09 16.69
CA VAL A 72 -14.68 -0.71 16.43
C VAL A 72 -15.71 0.30 16.93
N PHE A 73 -16.97 -0.13 17.06
CA PHE A 73 -18.06 0.68 17.58
C PHE A 73 -18.58 0.09 18.88
N LYS A 74 -19.02 0.95 19.79
CA LYS A 74 -19.67 0.58 21.06
C LYS A 74 -21.18 0.58 20.90
#